data_AF-A0AAP6BAK4-F1
#
_entry.id   AF-A0AAP6BAK4-F1
#
_cell.length_a   1.000
_cell.length_b   1.000
_cell.length_c   1.000
_cell.angle_alpha   90.00
_cell.angle_beta   90.00
_cell.angle_gamma   90.00
#
_symmetry.space_group_name_H-M   'P 1'
#
loop_
_entity.id
_entity.type
_entity.pdbx_description
1 polymer ?
#
loop_
_entity_poly.entity_id
_entity_poly.type
_entity_poly.pdbx_seq_one_letter_code
_entity_poly.pdbx_strand_id
1 'polypeptide(L)'
;MRVKIRRRGASMAAVAALSAGGLVLATAGSASASSLLTVQVGAAVFVSTNLASGTVGVPDLWSGDQLLTNCWSTGQNLGRGNIWYHTLDERYAHLGGLELTVTGWTYAPYVDNSAAANGSIPHC
;
A
#
# COMPACT_ATOMS: atom_id res chain seq x y z
N MET A 1 22.25 19.72 48.67
CA MET A 1 21.82 19.55 47.26
C MET A 1 20.34 19.92 47.15
N ARG A 2 20.00 20.68 46.10
CA ARG A 2 18.66 21.23 45.77
C ARG A 2 17.72 20.06 45.38
N VAL A 3 16.41 20.03 45.68
CA VAL A 3 15.28 20.68 44.97
C VAL A 3 14.01 20.32 45.83
N LYS A 4 13.27 21.22 46.51
CA LYS A 4 12.23 22.22 46.13
C LYS A 4 10.98 21.71 45.38
N ILE A 5 9.80 22.03 45.97
CA ILE A 5 8.44 22.27 45.40
C ILE A 5 7.42 21.13 45.68
N ARG A 6 6.61 21.27 46.75
CA ARG A 6 5.25 21.90 46.86
C ARG A 6 4.17 21.02 46.21
N ARG A 7 3.36 20.30 47.00
CA ARG A 7 2.10 20.70 47.68
C ARG A 7 0.95 21.10 46.74
N ARG A 8 -0.08 20.23 46.82
CA ARG A 8 -1.53 20.47 46.91
C ARG A 8 -2.30 20.82 45.63
N GLY A 9 -3.28 19.98 45.35
CA GLY A 9 -4.43 20.26 44.50
C GLY A 9 -5.31 19.01 44.42
N ALA A 10 -6.25 18.87 45.35
CA ALA A 10 -7.26 17.82 45.34
C ALA A 10 -8.18 17.97 44.13
N SER A 11 -8.56 16.89 43.47
CA SER A 11 -9.77 16.83 42.63
C SER A 11 -10.16 15.38 42.35
N MET A 12 -11.17 14.96 43.11
CA MET A 12 -12.35 14.19 42.71
C MET A 12 -12.19 12.81 42.07
N ALA A 13 -12.86 11.88 42.75
CA ALA A 13 -13.08 10.50 42.35
C ALA A 13 -13.77 10.38 40.99
N ALA A 14 -13.17 9.58 40.11
CA ALA A 14 -13.90 8.88 39.07
C ALA A 14 -13.89 7.39 39.43
N VAL A 15 -14.95 6.94 40.10
CA VAL A 15 -15.27 5.51 40.16
C VAL A 15 -15.91 5.17 38.82
N ALA A 16 -15.15 4.56 37.92
CA ALA A 16 -15.69 3.82 36.79
C ALA A 16 -15.27 2.36 36.98
N ALA A 17 -16.27 1.51 37.10
CA ALA A 17 -16.21 0.15 37.58
C ALA A 17 -15.27 -0.74 36.75
N LEU A 18 -14.56 -1.62 37.45
CA LEU A 18 -13.85 -2.75 36.86
C LEU A 18 -14.83 -3.68 36.14
N SER A 19 -14.51 -4.06 34.92
CA SER A 19 -14.91 -5.35 34.36
C SER A 19 -13.69 -5.92 33.64
N ALA A 20 -13.26 -7.06 34.14
CA ALA A 20 -12.05 -7.77 33.77
C ALA A 20 -12.04 -8.14 32.27
N GLY A 21 -10.89 -8.00 31.65
CA GLY A 21 -10.66 -8.36 30.26
C GLY A 21 -9.29 -7.85 29.81
N GLY A 22 -8.23 -8.46 30.33
CA GLY A 22 -6.88 -8.15 29.91
C GLY A 22 -6.68 -8.47 28.44
N LEU A 23 -6.18 -7.49 27.69
CA LEU A 23 -5.05 -7.59 26.76
C LEU A 23 -4.92 -6.23 26.07
N VAL A 24 -4.02 -5.39 26.61
CA VAL A 24 -3.36 -4.40 25.78
C VAL A 24 -2.48 -5.18 24.81
N LEU A 25 -2.95 -5.37 23.58
CA LEU A 25 -2.06 -5.37 22.42
C LEU A 25 -2.49 -4.21 21.54
N ALA A 26 -1.82 -3.09 21.75
CA ALA A 26 -1.58 -2.14 20.68
C ALA A 26 -0.72 -2.83 19.61
N THR A 27 -1.32 -3.68 18.80
CA THR A 27 -0.81 -3.95 17.46
C THR A 27 -1.65 -3.09 16.54
N ALA A 28 -1.27 -1.81 16.42
CA ALA A 28 -1.55 -1.03 15.23
C ALA A 28 -0.78 -1.66 14.06
N GLY A 29 -1.19 -2.87 13.66
CA GLY A 29 -0.84 -3.40 12.37
C GLY A 29 -1.74 -2.67 11.39
N SER A 30 -1.17 -1.78 10.58
CA SER A 30 -1.86 -1.21 9.43
C SER A 30 -2.43 -2.38 8.63
N ALA A 31 -3.75 -2.55 8.63
CA ALA A 31 -4.39 -3.39 7.64
C ALA A 31 -4.16 -2.68 6.29
N SER A 32 -3.10 -3.08 5.57
CA SER A 32 -2.84 -2.54 4.23
C SER A 32 -3.95 -3.04 3.31
N ALA A 33 -4.98 -2.21 3.15
CA ALA A 33 -6.07 -2.48 2.22
C ALA A 33 -5.47 -2.55 0.80
N SER A 34 -5.60 -3.71 0.17
CA SER A 34 -5.24 -3.85 -1.24
C SER A 34 -6.32 -3.22 -2.10
N SER A 35 -5.92 -2.54 -3.17
CA SER A 35 -6.81 -1.88 -4.13
C SER A 35 -6.73 -2.58 -5.48
N LEU A 36 -7.89 -2.84 -6.08
CA LEU A 36 -7.99 -3.31 -7.45
C LEU A 36 -8.00 -2.09 -8.39
N LEU A 37 -6.99 -1.98 -9.24
CA LEU A 37 -6.81 -0.86 -10.17
C LEU A 37 -6.99 -1.33 -11.60
N THR A 38 -7.61 -0.50 -12.43
CA THR A 38 -7.74 -0.75 -13.87
C THR A 38 -6.60 -0.08 -14.62
N VAL A 39 -5.97 -0.81 -15.53
CA VAL A 39 -4.86 -0.35 -16.37
C VAL A 39 -5.39 0.55 -17.50
N GLN A 40 -4.78 1.72 -17.68
CA GLN A 40 -5.23 2.73 -18.64
C GLN A 40 -4.50 2.65 -19.99
N VAL A 41 -3.19 2.41 -19.98
CA VAL A 41 -2.37 2.42 -21.21
C VAL A 41 -1.91 1.02 -21.57
N GLY A 42 -1.32 0.33 -20.60
CA GLY A 42 -0.65 -0.95 -20.76
C GLY A 42 0.60 -0.95 -19.88
N ALA A 43 0.88 -2.04 -19.18
CA ALA A 43 1.94 -2.08 -18.18
C ALA A 43 2.56 -3.47 -18.07
N ALA A 44 3.81 -3.53 -17.62
CA ALA A 44 4.49 -4.77 -17.30
C ALA A 44 4.81 -4.81 -15.80
N VAL A 45 4.94 -6.01 -15.25
CA VAL A 45 5.37 -6.23 -13.86
C VAL A 45 6.87 -6.53 -13.84
N PHE A 46 7.60 -5.71 -13.10
CA PHE A 46 9.04 -5.78 -12.94
C PHE A 46 9.44 -6.39 -11.60
N VAL A 47 10.62 -6.98 -11.52
CA VAL A 47 11.14 -7.54 -10.26
C VAL A 47 11.40 -6.44 -9.22
N SER A 48 11.72 -5.23 -9.67
CA SER A 48 11.96 -4.06 -8.83
C SER A 48 11.43 -2.78 -9.49
N THR A 49 11.59 -1.63 -8.84
CA THR A 49 11.06 -0.33 -9.29
C THR A 49 11.93 0.31 -10.39
N ASN A 50 12.55 -0.49 -11.26
CA ASN A 50 13.39 -0.04 -12.37
C ASN A 50 13.42 -1.08 -13.51
N LEU A 51 13.65 -0.61 -14.74
CA LEU A 51 13.63 -1.45 -15.95
C LEU A 51 14.78 -2.46 -15.99
N ALA A 52 15.92 -2.14 -15.38
CA ALA A 52 17.09 -3.02 -15.37
C ALA A 52 16.87 -4.30 -14.55
N SER A 53 15.84 -4.34 -13.70
CA SER A 53 15.46 -5.51 -12.92
C SER A 53 14.81 -6.63 -13.76
N GLY A 54 14.38 -6.33 -14.98
CA GLY A 54 13.65 -7.28 -15.83
C GLY A 54 12.21 -7.50 -15.38
N THR A 55 11.42 -8.13 -16.25
CA THR A 55 10.02 -8.49 -15.94
C THR A 55 9.97 -9.82 -15.19
N VAL A 56 8.88 -10.04 -14.47
CA VAL A 56 8.62 -11.28 -13.72
C VAL A 56 8.23 -12.48 -14.60
N GLY A 57 8.19 -12.31 -15.93
CA GLY A 57 7.96 -13.39 -16.89
C GLY A 57 6.49 -13.74 -17.15
N VAL A 58 5.56 -12.84 -16.82
CA VAL A 58 4.13 -12.95 -17.13
C VAL A 58 3.76 -12.11 -18.36
N PRO A 59 2.61 -12.35 -19.01
CA PRO A 59 2.10 -11.48 -20.08
C PRO A 59 1.98 -10.02 -19.62
N ASP A 60 2.18 -9.08 -20.55
CA ASP A 60 1.97 -7.66 -20.27
C ASP A 60 0.48 -7.36 -20.09
N LEU A 61 0.16 -6.46 -19.15
CA LEU A 61 -1.19 -5.90 -18.96
C LEU A 61 -1.53 -4.93 -20.07
N TRP A 62 -2.76 -4.99 -20.54
CA TRP A 62 -3.33 -4.09 -21.54
C TRP A 62 -4.35 -3.14 -20.92
N SER A 63 -4.72 -2.11 -21.67
CA SER A 63 -5.80 -1.21 -21.26
C SER A 63 -7.10 -1.99 -20.98
N GLY A 64 -7.70 -1.77 -19.81
CA GLY A 64 -8.90 -2.47 -19.34
C GLY A 64 -8.63 -3.70 -18.47
N ASP A 65 -7.40 -4.22 -18.47
CA ASP A 65 -6.98 -5.23 -17.48
C ASP A 65 -6.93 -4.63 -16.08
N GLN A 66 -6.82 -5.49 -15.07
CA GLN A 66 -6.79 -5.06 -13.68
C GLN A 66 -5.58 -5.64 -12.96
N LEU A 67 -5.12 -4.94 -11.94
CA LEU A 67 -4.12 -5.44 -11.02
C LEU A 67 -4.52 -5.15 -9.58
N LEU A 68 -4.18 -6.05 -8.68
CA LEU A 68 -4.31 -5.87 -7.24
C LEU A 68 -2.99 -5.33 -6.69
N THR A 69 -3.03 -4.17 -6.03
CA THR A 69 -1.85 -3.54 -5.41
C THR A 69 -2.11 -3.22 -3.94
N ASN A 70 -1.10 -3.29 -3.09
CA ASN A 70 -1.23 -3.01 -1.67
C ASN A 70 -0.48 -1.76 -1.19
N CYS A 71 0.52 -1.30 -1.93
CA CYS A 71 1.28 -0.11 -1.58
C CYS A 71 2.02 0.46 -2.80
N TRP A 72 2.56 1.67 -2.65
CA TRP A 72 3.37 2.32 -3.68
C TRP A 72 4.74 2.73 -3.13
N SER A 73 5.73 2.81 -3.99
CA SER A 73 7.06 3.34 -3.64
C SER A 73 7.63 4.16 -4.79
N THR A 74 8.77 4.78 -4.54
CA THR A 74 9.50 5.53 -5.56
C THR A 74 10.57 4.68 -6.25
N GLY A 75 10.83 4.95 -7.52
CA GLY A 75 11.79 4.21 -8.32
C GLY A 75 12.30 4.99 -9.53
N GLN A 76 12.63 4.28 -10.61
CA GLN A 76 13.05 4.87 -11.86
C GLN A 76 11.93 5.74 -12.45
N ASN A 77 12.28 6.94 -12.91
CA ASN A 77 11.36 7.82 -13.64
C ASN A 77 11.40 7.50 -15.13
N LEU A 78 10.25 7.22 -15.74
CA LEU A 78 10.12 6.89 -17.16
C LEU A 78 9.45 8.02 -17.96
N GLY A 79 9.54 9.26 -17.47
CA GLY A 79 9.05 10.47 -18.13
C GLY A 79 7.65 10.93 -17.69
N ARG A 80 7.00 10.21 -16.77
CA ARG A 80 5.66 10.56 -16.23
C ARG A 80 5.59 10.47 -14.70
N GLY A 81 6.74 10.57 -14.04
CA GLY A 81 6.86 10.44 -12.58
C GLY A 81 7.72 9.23 -12.20
N ASN A 82 7.86 9.00 -10.90
CA ASN A 82 8.73 7.97 -10.34
C ASN A 82 7.98 7.01 -9.42
N ILE A 83 6.66 6.91 -9.54
CA ILE A 83 5.82 6.08 -8.67
C ILE A 83 5.66 4.68 -9.28
N TRP A 84 5.78 3.68 -8.43
CA TRP A 84 5.62 2.27 -8.75
C TRP A 84 4.68 1.62 -7.75
N TYR A 85 3.81 0.73 -8.23
CA TYR A 85 2.85 -0.02 -7.42
C TYR A 85 3.35 -1.42 -7.17
N HIS A 86 3.26 -1.85 -5.92
CA HIS A 86 3.57 -3.22 -5.55
C HIS A 86 2.37 -4.11 -5.90
N THR A 87 2.51 -4.86 -6.99
CA THR A 87 1.48 -5.72 -7.56
C THR A 87 1.50 -7.07 -6.87
N LEU A 88 0.31 -7.60 -6.57
CA LEU A 88 0.10 -8.91 -5.94
C LEU A 88 -0.58 -9.92 -6.87
N ASP A 89 -1.43 -9.42 -7.77
CA ASP A 89 -2.24 -10.23 -8.68
C ASP A 89 -2.62 -9.41 -9.93
N GLU A 90 -2.83 -10.10 -11.04
CA GLU A 90 -3.20 -9.54 -12.34
C GLU A 90 -4.42 -10.25 -12.92
N ARG A 91 -5.34 -9.47 -13.51
CA ARG A 91 -6.56 -9.96 -14.16
C ARG A 91 -6.59 -9.47 -15.60
N TYR A 92 -6.42 -10.38 -16.53
CA TYR A 92 -6.33 -10.11 -17.96
C TYR A 92 -7.70 -10.25 -18.61
N ALA A 93 -8.44 -9.14 -18.68
CA ALA A 93 -9.71 -9.07 -19.39
C ALA A 93 -9.52 -9.44 -20.88
N HIS A 94 -8.39 -9.05 -21.47
CA HIS A 94 -8.08 -9.35 -22.87
C HIS A 94 -7.77 -10.83 -23.14
N LEU A 95 -7.43 -11.62 -22.11
CA LEU A 95 -7.19 -13.07 -22.21
C LEU A 95 -8.40 -13.89 -21.70
N GLY A 96 -9.60 -13.33 -21.78
CA GLY A 96 -10.82 -14.01 -21.36
C GLY A 96 -11.01 -14.09 -19.84
N GLY A 97 -10.39 -13.18 -19.08
CA GLY A 97 -10.49 -13.13 -17.62
C GLY A 97 -9.50 -14.04 -16.90
N LEU A 98 -8.37 -14.36 -17.52
CA LEU A 98 -7.27 -15.06 -16.85
C LEU A 98 -6.82 -14.25 -15.63
N GLU A 99 -6.61 -14.93 -14.50
CA GLU A 99 -6.07 -14.34 -13.28
C GLU A 99 -4.76 -15.02 -12.93
N LEU A 100 -3.73 -14.23 -12.61
CA LEU A 100 -2.43 -14.72 -12.20
C LEU A 100 -1.96 -14.01 -10.92
N THR A 101 -1.62 -14.80 -9.92
CA THR A 101 -0.94 -14.28 -8.72
C THR A 101 0.53 -14.10 -9.03
N VAL A 102 0.95 -12.83 -9.08
CA VAL A 102 2.32 -12.44 -9.41
C VAL A 102 2.72 -11.23 -8.59
N THR A 103 3.90 -11.32 -7.97
CA THR A 103 4.41 -10.25 -7.11
C THR A 103 5.55 -9.51 -7.78
N GLY A 104 5.44 -8.19 -7.84
CA GLY A 104 6.45 -7.32 -8.43
C GLY A 104 6.03 -5.86 -8.41
N TRP A 105 6.56 -5.08 -9.34
CA TRP A 105 6.37 -3.64 -9.39
C TRP A 105 5.88 -3.19 -10.76
N THR A 106 4.76 -2.47 -10.78
CA THR A 106 4.17 -1.91 -12.00
C THR A 106 4.31 -0.39 -12.01
N TYR A 107 4.70 0.19 -13.13
CA TYR A 107 4.87 1.64 -13.25
C TYR A 107 3.52 2.36 -13.19
N ALA A 108 3.27 3.08 -12.08
CA ALA A 108 1.97 3.62 -11.72
C ALA A 108 1.35 4.57 -12.76
N PRO A 109 2.10 5.45 -13.46
CA PRO A 109 1.54 6.31 -14.48
C PRO A 109 0.85 5.59 -15.65
N TYR A 110 1.12 4.30 -15.87
CA TYR A 110 0.49 3.51 -16.94
C TYR A 110 -0.75 2.74 -16.46
N VAL A 111 -0.87 2.55 -15.15
CA VAL A 111 -2.00 1.89 -14.51
C VAL A 111 -3.17 2.87 -14.44
N ASP A 112 -3.05 3.92 -13.64
CA ASP A 112 -4.14 4.86 -13.34
C ASP A 112 -3.68 6.32 -13.30
N ASN A 113 -2.58 6.62 -14.01
CA ASN A 113 -1.89 7.90 -13.96
C ASN A 113 -1.40 8.27 -12.53
N SER A 114 -1.01 7.27 -11.74
CA SER A 114 -0.58 7.39 -10.34
C SER A 114 -1.66 7.86 -9.34
N ALA A 115 -2.94 7.77 -9.71
CA ALA A 115 -4.03 8.29 -8.89
C ALA A 115 -4.12 7.61 -7.52
N ALA A 116 -3.93 6.29 -7.46
CA ALA A 116 -4.04 5.51 -6.22
C ALA A 116 -2.99 5.87 -5.16
N ALA A 117 -1.86 6.46 -5.56
CA ALA A 117 -0.82 6.92 -4.62
C ALA A 117 -1.29 8.13 -3.77
N ASN A 118 -2.33 8.84 -4.21
CA ASN A 118 -2.86 10.03 -3.53
C ASN A 118 -3.83 9.71 -2.37
N GLY A 119 -3.95 8.45 -1.95
CA GLY A 119 -4.72 8.08 -0.76
C GLY A 119 -5.42 6.72 -0.81
N SER A 120 -5.48 6.05 -1.96
CA SER A 120 -6.11 4.72 -2.08
C SER A 120 -5.21 3.60 -1.56
N ILE A 121 -3.90 3.77 -1.70
CA ILE A 121 -2.89 2.83 -1.19
C ILE A 121 -1.78 3.59 -0.44
N PRO A 122 -1.25 3.01 0.65
CA PRO A 122 -0.17 3.63 1.43
C PRO A 122 1.19 3.54 0.72
N HIS A 123 2.14 4.36 1.17
CA HIS A 123 3.54 4.19 0.81
C HIS A 123 4.10 2.91 1.46
N CYS A 124 4.90 2.14 0.71
CA CYS A 124 5.88 1.21 1.25
C CYS A 124 7.16 2.03 1.53
#